data_AF-G0EFI2-F1
#
_entry.id   AF-G0EFI2-F1
#
_cell.length_a   1.000
_cell.length_b   1.000
_cell.length_c   1.000
_cell.angle_alpha   90.00
_cell.angle_beta   90.00
_cell.angle_gamma   90.00
#
_symmetry.space_group_name_H-M   'P 1'
#
loop_
_entity.id
_entity.type
_entity.pdbx_description
1 polymer ?
#
loop_
_entity_poly.entity_id
_entity_poly.type
_entity_poly.pdbx_seq_one_letter_code
_entity_poly.pdbx_strand_id
1 'polypeptide(L)' 'MFKIHELARGAALTAARIRLERGVPEVDSLILATAVEAGYDTFYTFDVDFRRLNGETIGQTKIVYLG' A
#
# COMPACT_ATOMS: atom_id res chain seq x y z
N MET A 1 -1.93 8.92 18.08
CA MET A 1 -0.48 9.24 18.00
C MET A 1 0.01 8.81 16.63
N PHE A 2 0.77 9.64 15.92
CA PHE A 2 1.29 9.30 14.59
C PHE A 2 2.63 8.55 14.71
N LYS A 3 2.82 7.53 13.87
CA LYS A 3 4.09 6.81 13.72
C LYS A 3 4.67 7.13 12.34
N ILE A 4 5.92 7.54 12.31
CA ILE A 4 6.67 7.74 11.07
C ILE A 4 7.35 6.42 10.72
N HIS A 5 7.22 5.97 9.47
CA HIS A 5 7.95 4.83 8.95
C HIS A 5 9.04 5.29 8.00
N GLU A 6 10.25 4.80 8.22
CA GLU A 6 11.34 4.99 7.27
C GLU A 6 11.14 4.08 6.05
N LEU A 7 11.57 4.56 4.88
CA LEU A 7 11.56 3.76 3.67
C LEU A 7 12.67 2.71 3.73
N ALA A 8 12.31 1.49 4.14
CA ALA A 8 13.22 0.36 4.15
C ALA A 8 13.39 -0.26 2.75
N ARG A 9 14.51 -0.95 2.52
CA ARG A 9 14.78 -1.67 1.26
C ARG A 9 13.64 -2.64 0.89
N GLY A 10 13.03 -3.31 1.87
CA GLY A 10 11.88 -4.19 1.67
C GLY A 10 10.69 -3.46 1.04
N ALA A 11 10.36 -2.27 1.55
CA ALA A 11 9.27 -1.46 1.03
C ALA A 11 9.51 -1.02 -0.42
N ALA A 12 10.75 -0.70 -0.80
CA ALA A 12 11.07 -0.34 -2.18
C ALA A 12 10.86 -1.51 -3.17
N LEU A 13 11.26 -2.73 -2.80
CA LEU A 13 11.05 -3.93 -3.62
C LEU A 13 9.55 -4.27 -3.73
N THR A 14 8.83 -4.23 -2.61
CA THR A 14 7.39 -4.48 -2.56
C THR A 14 6.62 -3.42 -3.36
N ALA A 15 7.04 -2.16 -3.31
CA ALA A 15 6.46 -1.08 -4.11
C ALA A 15 6.65 -1.29 -5.61
N ALA A 16 7.85 -1.69 -6.04
CA ALA A 16 8.10 -2.01 -7.45
C ALA A 16 7.17 -3.14 -7.93
N ARG A 17 6.98 -4.19 -7.12
CA ARG A 17 6.05 -5.28 -7.42
C ARG A 17 4.59 -4.79 -7.50
N ILE A 18 4.15 -4.00 -6.52
CA ILE A 18 2.79 -3.42 -6.50
C ILE A 18 2.54 -2.57 -7.75
N ARG A 19 3.49 -1.72 -8.13
CA ARG A 19 3.38 -0.89 -9.34
C ARG A 19 3.24 -1.74 -10.60
N LEU A 20 4.09 -2.75 -10.76
CA LEU A 20 4.09 -3.61 -11.95
C LEU A 20 2.81 -4.46 -12.05
N GLU A 21 2.37 -5.06 -10.94
CA GLU A 21 1.25 -6.00 -10.93
C GLU A 21 -0.11 -5.30 -10.89
N ARG A 22 -0.21 -4.19 -10.16
CA ARG A 22 -1.48 -3.52 -9.84
C ARG A 22 -1.61 -2.15 -10.47
N GLY A 23 -0.58 -1.65 -11.15
CA GLY A 23 -0.59 -0.36 -11.84
C GLY A 23 -0.85 0.84 -10.93
N VAL A 24 -0.55 0.73 -9.65
CA VAL A 24 -0.66 1.85 -8.68
C VAL A 24 0.48 2.85 -8.97
N PRO A 25 0.26 4.17 -8.86
CA PRO A 25 1.33 5.15 -9.05
C PRO A 25 2.52 4.92 -8.11
N GLU A 26 3.67 5.51 -8.45
CA GLU A 26 4.95 5.21 -7.78
C GLU A 26 4.93 5.49 -6.28
N VAL A 27 4.51 6.70 -5.90
CA VAL A 27 4.48 7.15 -4.51
C VAL A 27 3.43 6.37 -3.73
N ASP A 28 2.27 6.14 -4.33
CA ASP A 28 1.19 5.36 -3.73
C ASP A 28 1.56 3.90 -3.52
N SER A 29 2.32 3.32 -4.45
CA SER A 29 2.90 1.98 -4.31
C SER A 29 3.87 1.92 -3.14
N LEU A 30 4.71 2.95 -2.94
CA LEU A 30 5.63 3.05 -1.80
C LEU A 30 4.89 3.18 -0.47
N ILE A 31 3.84 3.98 -0.42
CA ILE A 31 3.02 4.16 0.79
C ILE A 31 2.33 2.84 1.16
N LEU A 32 1.67 2.18 0.19
CA LEU A 32 1.02 0.89 0.40
C LEU A 32 2.05 -0.20 0.78
N ALA A 33 3.19 -0.27 0.09
CA ALA A 33 4.25 -1.22 0.41
C ALA A 33 4.78 -1.04 1.83
N THR A 34 4.92 0.22 2.28
CA THR A 34 5.34 0.52 3.65
C THR A 34 4.33 -0.03 4.66
N ALA A 35 3.03 0.09 4.38
CA ALA A 35 1.99 -0.49 5.23
C ALA A 35 2.07 -2.03 5.27
N VAL A 36 2.30 -2.66 4.11
CA VAL A 36 2.45 -4.12 3.97
C VAL A 36 3.67 -4.64 4.75
N GLU A 37 4.84 -4.04 4.55
CA GLU A 37 6.09 -4.46 5.21
C GLU A 37 6.08 -4.19 6.71
N ALA A 38 5.43 -3.10 7.14
CA ALA A 38 5.23 -2.80 8.56
C ALA A 38 4.17 -3.69 9.24
N GLY A 39 3.48 -4.53 8.45
CA GLY A 39 2.53 -5.50 8.94
C GLY A 39 1.21 -4.92 9.44
N TYR A 40 0.74 -3.83 8.83
CA TYR A 40 -0.58 -3.30 9.13
C TYR A 40 -1.67 -4.19 8.55
N ASP A 41 -2.77 -4.37 9.29
CA ASP A 41 -3.90 -5.17 8.83
C ASP A 41 -4.75 -4.46 7.78
N THR A 42 -4.77 -3.13 7.78
CA THR A 42 -5.64 -2.35 6.89
C THR A 42 -4.95 -1.08 6.39
N PHE A 43 -5.09 -0.82 5.09
CA PHE A 43 -4.66 0.39 4.41
C PHE A 43 -5.90 1.17 3.95
N TYR A 44 -6.17 2.28 4.63
CA TYR A 44 -7.29 3.17 4.30
C TYR A 44 -6.85 4.27 3.35
N THR A 45 -7.65 4.55 2.32
CA THR A 45 -7.38 5.64 1.38
C THR A 45 -8.66 6.21 0.76
N PHE A 46 -8.61 7.48 0.37
CA PHE A 46 -9.62 8.16 -0.45
C PHE A 46 -9.19 8.29 -1.91
N ASP A 47 -8.02 7.76 -2.26
CA ASP A 47 -7.48 7.89 -3.61
C ASP A 47 -8.18 6.94 -4.59
N VAL A 48 -8.71 7.51 -5.67
CA VAL A 48 -9.46 6.80 -6.71
C VAL A 48 -8.63 5.73 -7.42
N ASP A 49 -7.30 5.87 -7.44
CA ASP A 49 -6.39 4.88 -8.04
C ASP A 49 -6.44 3.52 -7.31
N PHE A 50 -6.88 3.51 -6.05
CA PHE A 50 -7.11 2.30 -5.25
C PHE A 50 -8.53 1.75 -5.33
N ARG A 51 -9.46 2.42 -6.03
CA ARG A 51 -10.86 1.97 -6.14
C ARG A 51 -10.95 0.54 -6.66
N ARG A 52 -10.13 0.19 -7.66
CA ARG A 52 -10.08 -1.17 -8.24
C ARG A 52 -9.47 -2.23 -7.30
N LEU A 53 -8.75 -1.79 -6.27
CA LEU A 53 -8.10 -2.65 -5.28
C LEU A 53 -8.91 -2.74 -3.99
N ASN A 54 -10.09 -2.12 -3.92
CA ASN A 54 -10.90 -2.11 -2.72
C ASN A 54 -11.29 -3.53 -2.30
N GLY A 55 -10.93 -3.92 -1.08
CA GLY A 55 -11.14 -5.26 -0.56
C GLY A 55 -10.02 -6.26 -0.88
N GLU A 56 -9.06 -5.93 -1.73
CA GLU A 56 -7.89 -6.77 -1.99
C GLU A 56 -6.96 -6.83 -0.77
N THR A 57 -6.31 -7.97 -0.56
CA THR A 57 -5.29 -8.18 0.47
C THR A 57 -3.93 -8.42 -0.17
N ILE A 58 -2.92 -7.68 0.29
CA ILE A 58 -1.52 -7.85 -0.10
C ILE A 58 -0.71 -8.20 1.15
N GLY A 59 -0.13 -9.40 1.19
CA GLY A 59 0.43 -9.92 2.44
C GLY A 59 -0.69 -10.13 3.47
N GLN A 60 -0.68 -9.35 4.55
CA GLN A 60 -1.77 -9.30 5.55
C GLN A 60 -2.60 -8.01 5.49
N THR A 61 -2.20 -7.05 4.65
CA THR A 61 -2.82 -5.73 4.60
C THR A 61 -3.99 -5.71 3.64
N LYS A 62 -5.19 -5.46 4.15
CA LYS A 62 -6.40 -5.23 3.34
C LYS A 62 -6.50 -3.78 2.91
N ILE A 63 -6.76 -3.54 1.63
CA ILE A 63 -7.01 -2.19 1.09
C ILE A 63 -8.48 -1.83 1.28
N VAL A 64 -8.75 -0.65 1.83
CA VAL A 64 -10.10 -0.11 2.01
C VAL A 64 -10.16 1.29 1.41
N TYR A 65 -10.84 1.38 0.26
CA TYR A 65 -11.17 2.66 -0.38
C TYR A 65 -12.43 3.25 0.26
N LEU A 66 -12.37 4.51 0.68
CA LEU A 66 -13.39 5.15 1.51
C LEU A 66 -14.41 6.02 0.75
N GLY A 67 -14.33 6.09 -0.59
CA GLY A 67 -15.32 6.78 -1.44
C GLY A 67 -14.78 8.04 -2.09
#